data_AF-A0A354J7H2-F1
#
_entry.id   AF-A0A354J7H2-F1
#
_cell.length_a   1.000
_cell.length_b   1.000
_cell.length_c   1.000
_cell.angle_alpha   90.00
_cell.angle_beta   90.00
_cell.angle_gamma   90.00
#
_symmetry.space_group_name_H-M   'P 1'
#
loop_
_entity.id
_entity.type
_entity.pdbx_description
1 polymer ?
#
loop_
_entity_poly.entity_id
_entity_poly.type
_entity_poly.pdbx_seq_one_letter_code
_entity_poly.pdbx_strand_id
1 'polypeptide(L)' 'LLPGDIITGADDIEIASMTQLSDYIKSKRVGTKVTIKLMRSTNGTYVEKTYQVTLGARPEKNKVSE' A
#
# COMPACT_ATOMS: atom_id res chain seq x y z
N LEU A 1 2.80 -7.74 -2.99
CA LEU A 1 1.91 -7.87 -1.81
C LEU A 1 1.02 -9.07 -2.04
N LEU A 2 0.65 -9.78 -0.99
CA LEU A 2 -0.23 -10.95 -1.05
C LEU A 2 -1.61 -10.62 -0.48
N PRO A 3 -2.68 -11.28 -0.95
CA PRO A 3 -3.98 -11.21 -0.31
C PRO A 3 -3.88 -11.59 1.17
N GLY A 4 -4.53 -10.83 2.05
CA GLY A 4 -4.46 -11.02 3.50
C GLY A 4 -3.33 -10.24 4.20
N ASP A 5 -2.49 -9.51 3.46
CA ASP A 5 -1.57 -8.54 4.06
C ASP A 5 -2.34 -7.36 4.63
N ILE A 6 -2.06 -7.00 5.88
CA ILE A 6 -2.63 -5.82 6.54
C ILE A 6 -1.58 -4.72 6.51
N ILE A 7 -1.83 -3.65 5.77
CA ILE A 7 -0.93 -2.50 5.71
C ILE A 7 -1.08 -1.69 6.99
N THR A 8 0.01 -1.47 7.70
CA THR A 8 0.06 -0.72 8.98
C THR A 8 0.89 0.55 8.88
N GLY A 9 1.67 0.73 7.81
CA GLY A 9 2.46 1.93 7.62
C GLY A 9 2.95 2.13 6.20
N ALA A 10 3.23 3.40 5.87
CA ALA A 10 3.87 3.80 4.64
C ALA A 10 4.94 4.86 4.95
N ASP A 11 6.19 4.54 4.63
CA ASP A 11 7.40 5.24 5.06
C ASP A 11 7.40 5.45 6.58
N ASP A 12 7.45 6.69 7.04
CA ASP A 12 7.44 7.06 8.46
C ASP A 12 6.02 7.36 8.99
N ILE A 13 4.98 7.10 8.18
CA ILE A 13 3.59 7.38 8.53
C ILE A 13 2.88 6.09 8.91
N GLU A 14 2.28 6.07 10.10
CA GLU A 14 1.37 5.00 10.52
C GLU A 14 0.04 5.13 9.76
N ILE A 15 -0.42 4.02 9.19
CA ILE A 15 -1.64 3.97 8.39
C ILE A 15 -2.69 3.18 9.16
N ALA A 16 -3.70 3.88 9.68
CA ALA A 16 -4.79 3.27 10.43
C ALA A 16 -6.03 2.98 9.57
N SER A 17 -6.12 3.59 8.37
CA SER A 17 -7.28 3.45 7.49
C SER A 17 -6.92 3.44 6.01
N MET A 18 -7.81 2.83 5.22
CA MET A 18 -7.66 2.77 3.77
C MET A 18 -7.75 4.14 3.09
N THR A 19 -8.51 5.08 3.68
CA THR A 19 -8.58 6.48 3.22
C THR A 19 -7.22 7.17 3.39
N GLN A 20 -6.62 7.04 4.56
CA GLN A 20 -5.30 7.62 4.85
C GLN A 20 -4.22 7.07 3.91
N LEU A 21 -4.23 5.75 3.66
CA LEU A 21 -3.34 5.14 2.68
C LEU A 21 -3.56 5.71 1.27
N SER A 22 -4.83 5.83 0.86
CA SER A 22 -5.20 6.34 -0.46
C SER A 22 -4.73 7.78 -0.65
N ASP A 23 -4.92 8.63 0.35
CA ASP A 23 -4.51 10.03 0.29
C ASP A 23 -2.99 10.18 0.35
N TYR A 24 -2.32 9.32 1.13
CA TYR A 24 -0.86 9.23 1.12
C TYR A 24 -0.34 8.91 -0.29
N ILE A 25 -0.84 7.86 -0.93
CA ILE A 25 -0.40 7.44 -2.26
C ILE A 25 -0.71 8.53 -3.30
N LYS A 26 -1.89 9.16 -3.25
CA LYS A 26 -2.26 10.27 -4.15
C LYS A 26 -1.33 11.48 -4.03
N SER A 27 -0.77 11.73 -2.85
CA SER A 27 0.15 12.84 -2.63
C SER A 27 1.54 12.62 -3.25
N LYS A 28 1.88 11.38 -3.60
CA LYS A 28 3.20 11.01 -4.13
C LYS A 28 3.19 11.01 -5.65
N ARG A 29 4.36 11.30 -6.22
CA ARG A 29 4.60 11.23 -7.65
C ARG A 29 4.74 9.76 -8.10
N VAL A 30 4.34 9.50 -9.33
CA VAL A 30 4.60 8.24 -10.01
C VAL A 30 6.11 8.01 -10.09
N GLY A 31 6.55 6.77 -9.88
CA GLY A 31 7.96 6.40 -9.85
C GLY A 31 8.64 6.62 -8.49
N THR A 32 7.95 7.21 -7.50
CA THR A 32 8.47 7.33 -6.14
C THR A 32 8.55 5.96 -5.48
N LYS A 33 9.70 5.67 -4.86
CA LYS A 33 9.87 4.51 -3.99
C LYS A 33 9.31 4.83 -2.61
N VAL A 34 8.43 3.97 -2.12
CA VAL A 34 7.85 4.06 -0.78
C VAL A 34 8.04 2.75 -0.04
N THR A 35 8.19 2.84 1.27
CA THR A 35 8.43 1.71 2.16
C THR A 35 7.12 1.32 2.82
N ILE A 36 6.53 0.19 2.45
CA ILE A 36 5.27 -0.28 3.04
C ILE A 36 5.57 -1.23 4.18
N LYS A 37 5.05 -0.91 5.37
CA LYS A 37 5.00 -1.80 6.53
C LYS A 37 3.66 -2.53 6.51
N LEU A 38 3.73 -3.84 6.65
CA LEU A 38 2.55 -4.71 6.67
C LEU A 38 2.70 -5.81 7.71
N MET A 39 1.56 -6.32 8.16
CA MET A 39 1.44 -7.49 9.00
C MET A 39 0.90 -8.64 8.16
N ARG A 40 1.62 -9.77 8.18
CA ARG A 40 1.19 -10.99 7.49
C ARG A 40 0.97 -12.10 8.50
N SER A 41 -0.21 -12.72 8.46
CA SER A 41 -0.47 -13.94 9.22
C SER A 41 0.40 -15.08 8.69
N THR A 42 1.26 -15.61 9.56
CA THR A 42 2.13 -16.76 9.32
C THR A 42 1.93 -17.73 10.49
N ASN A 43 1.38 -18.92 10.22
CA ASN A 43 1.08 -19.93 11.24
C ASN A 43 0.28 -19.40 12.43
N GLY A 44 -0.73 -18.57 12.18
CA GLY A 44 -1.60 -18.01 13.23
C GLY A 44 -1.02 -16.82 14.00
N THR A 45 0.21 -16.39 13.69
CA THR A 45 0.81 -15.18 14.27
C THR A 45 0.99 -14.11 13.19
N TYR A 46 0.70 -12.85 13.52
CA TYR A 46 1.01 -11.74 12.62
C TYR A 46 2.48 -11.35 12.75
N VAL A 47 3.20 -11.44 11.63
CA VAL A 47 4.61 -11.05 11.54
C VAL A 47 4.71 -9.76 10.75
N GLU A 48 5.43 -8.79 11.29
CA GLU A 48 5.72 -7.54 10.59
C GLU A 48 6.70 -7.78 9.43
N LYS A 49 6.39 -7.19 8.28
CA LYS A 49 7.26 -7.19 7.11
C LYS A 49 7.30 -5.78 6.51
N THR A 50 8.47 -5.42 6.04
CA THR A 50 8.70 -4.15 5.37
C THR A 50 9.11 -4.42 3.92
N TYR A 51 8.44 -3.77 2.98
CA TYR A 51 8.71 -3.90 1.55
C TYR A 51 8.87 -2.53 0.91
N GLN A 52 9.96 -2.34 0.18
CA GLN A 52 10.12 -1.16 -0.66
C GLN A 52 9.43 -1.41 -2.00
N VAL A 53 8.47 -0.56 -2.36
CA VAL A 53 7.70 -0.65 -3.60
C VAL A 53 7.83 0.65 -4.38
N THR A 54 7.71 0.58 -5.71
CA THR A 54 7.69 1.77 -6.56
C THR A 54 6.24 2.05 -6.96
N LEU A 55 5.78 3.28 -6.73
CA LEU A 55 4.42 3.68 -7.06
C LEU A 55 4.24 3.78 -8.58
N GLY A 56 3.29 3.01 -9.11
CA GLY A 56 2.87 3.11 -10.51
C GLY A 56 1.92 4.28 -10.74
N ALA A 57 1.69 4.60 -12.01
CA ALA A 57 0.61 5.51 -12.39
C ALA A 57 -0.71 4.91 -11.88
N ARG A 58 -1.58 5.75 -11.29
CA ARG A 58 -2.94 5.33 -10.99
C ARG A 58 -3.56 4.91 -12.33
N PRO A 59 -3.97 3.65 -12.51
CA PRO A 59 -4.66 3.28 -13.73
C PRO A 59 -5.88 4.18 -13.81
N GLU A 60 -5.98 4.98 -14.87
CA GLU A 60 -7.21 5.72 -15.13
C GLU A 60 -8.34 4.70 -15.16
N LYS A 61 -9.48 5.01 -14.52
CA LYS A 61 -10.71 4.26 -14.76
C LYS A 61 -11.11 4.51 -16.21
N ASN A 62 -10.50 3.81 -17.16
CA ASN A 62 -10.91 3.82 -18.55
C ASN A 62 -10.88 2.41 -19.12
N LYS A 63 -12.08 1.82 -19.11
CA LYS A 63 -12.68 0.85 -20.05
C LYS A 63 -14.02 0.42 -19.43
N VAL A 64 -15.20 0.53 -20.00
CA VAL A 64 -15.73 1.16 -21.23
C VAL A 64 -17.24 1.24 -20.98
N SER A 65 -17.86 2.39 -21.23
CA SER A 65 -19.27 2.43 -21.62
C SER A 65 -19.30 2.08 -23.11
N GLU A 66 -19.71 0.85 -23.44
CA GLU A 66 -20.32 0.44 -24.71
C GLU A 66 -20.89 -0.99 -24.56
#